data_AF-A0A6A8G5I1-F1
#
_entry.id   AF-A0A6A8G5I1-F1
#
_cell.length_a   1.000
_cell.length_b   1.000
_cell.length_c   1.000
_cell.angle_alpha   90.00
_cell.angle_beta   90.00
_cell.angle_gamma   90.00
#
_symmetry.space_group_name_H-M   'P 1'
#
loop_
_entity.id
_entity.type
_entity.pdbx_description
1 polymer ?
#
loop_
_entity_poly.entity_id
_entity_poly.type
_entity_poly.pdbx_seq_one_letter_code
_entity_poly.pdbx_strand_id
1 'polypeptide(L)'
;MVSIIYDSGVVGESQSEIDEMSQRMLVYLLTEGPSTAKKMQEPVGAESEEQLLRRIDTQLGRSGANFVSRTTNGQMTLEGDVIEHYLLTDSGREFVYNHKSKLSLPVTLDELSKKVSEARVSLDEIFTQLESLEDRITKLESQ
;
A
#
# COMPACT_ATOMS: atom_id res chain seq x y z
N MET A 1 -5.29 -13.88 -6.92
CA MET A 1 -5.44 -12.46 -7.27
C MET A 1 -6.75 -11.99 -6.65
N VAL A 2 -6.72 -11.01 -5.75
CA VAL A 2 -7.91 -10.45 -5.09
C VAL A 2 -8.29 -9.17 -5.81
N SER A 3 -9.47 -9.16 -6.40
CA SER A 3 -10.06 -8.02 -7.08
C SER A 3 -11.19 -7.47 -6.23
N ILE A 4 -11.24 -6.15 -6.03
CA ILE A 4 -12.35 -5.50 -5.33
C ILE A 4 -13.24 -4.84 -6.37
N ILE A 5 -14.48 -5.32 -6.43
CA ILE A 5 -15.52 -4.79 -7.31
C ILE A 5 -16.30 -3.71 -6.56
N TYR A 6 -16.45 -2.54 -7.17
CA TYR A 6 -17.26 -1.44 -6.63
C TYR A 6 -18.24 -0.91 -7.68
N ASP A 7 -19.34 -0.34 -7.19
CA ASP A 7 -20.33 0.32 -8.04
C ASP A 7 -19.82 1.74 -8.36
N SER A 8 -19.53 2.01 -9.62
CA SER A 8 -18.97 3.29 -10.08
C SER A 8 -20.03 4.39 -10.19
N GLY A 9 -21.32 4.07 -9.99
CA GLY A 9 -22.41 5.05 -10.09
C GLY A 9 -22.62 5.62 -11.50
N VAL A 10 -21.91 5.10 -12.51
CA VAL A 10 -22.06 5.48 -13.92
C VAL A 10 -23.13 4.60 -14.55
N VAL A 11 -24.23 5.21 -14.98
CA VAL A 11 -25.34 4.52 -15.64
C VAL A 11 -24.84 3.84 -16.92
N GLY A 12 -24.72 2.51 -16.88
CA GLY A 12 -24.41 1.67 -18.04
C GLY A 12 -23.07 0.95 -18.00
N GLU A 13 -22.18 1.23 -17.03
CA GLU A 13 -20.96 0.44 -16.84
C GLU A 13 -21.12 -0.56 -15.69
N SER A 14 -20.98 -1.83 -16.04
CA SER A 14 -21.06 -2.95 -15.11
C SER A 14 -19.76 -3.04 -14.35
N GLN A 15 -19.78 -2.78 -13.03
CA GLN A 15 -18.74 -3.17 -12.07
C GLN A 15 -17.30 -2.74 -12.43
N SER A 16 -16.81 -1.68 -11.78
CA SER A 16 -15.40 -1.30 -11.90
C SER A 16 -14.54 -2.14 -10.94
N GLU A 17 -13.43 -2.67 -11.45
CA GLU A 17 -12.47 -3.51 -10.73
C GLU A 17 -11.28 -2.68 -10.25
N ILE A 18 -10.99 -2.74 -8.94
CA ILE A 18 -9.72 -2.29 -8.36
C ILE A 18 -8.80 -3.50 -8.28
N ASP A 19 -7.92 -3.59 -9.27
CA ASP A 19 -6.87 -4.60 -9.37
C ASP A 19 -5.67 -4.30 -8.43
N GLU A 20 -4.75 -5.24 -8.32
CA GLU A 20 -3.71 -5.26 -7.29
C GLU A 20 -2.83 -4.00 -7.24
N MET A 21 -2.29 -3.54 -8.37
CA MET A 21 -1.45 -2.34 -8.37
C MET A 21 -2.25 -1.09 -7.99
N SER A 22 -3.55 -1.03 -8.28
CA SER A 22 -4.42 0.09 -7.90
C SER A 22 -4.69 0.07 -6.40
N GLN A 23 -4.84 -1.12 -5.81
CA GLN A 23 -4.88 -1.27 -4.35
C GLN A 23 -3.59 -0.78 -3.70
N ARG A 24 -2.42 -1.19 -4.23
CA ARG A 24 -1.10 -0.76 -3.72
C ARG A 24 -0.93 0.75 -3.81
N MET A 25 -1.37 1.39 -4.91
CA MET A 25 -1.34 2.85 -5.05
C MET A 25 -2.19 3.55 -3.98
N LEU A 26 -3.41 3.06 -3.73
CA LEU A 26 -4.29 3.62 -2.71
C LEU A 26 -3.69 3.49 -1.31
N VAL A 27 -3.11 2.34 -0.98
CA VAL A 27 -2.44 2.12 0.32
C VAL A 27 -1.21 3.01 0.43
N TYR A 28 -0.37 3.09 -0.60
CA TYR A 28 0.83 3.95 -0.59
C TYR A 28 0.47 5.42 -0.34
N LEU A 29 -0.54 5.95 -1.04
CA LEU A 29 -0.99 7.34 -0.86
C LEU A 29 -1.63 7.58 0.51
N LEU A 30 -2.21 6.55 1.15
CA LEU A 30 -2.69 6.66 2.53
C LEU A 30 -1.53 6.77 3.52
N THR A 31 -0.46 6.00 3.32
CA THR A 31 0.64 5.89 4.28
C THR A 31 1.70 6.98 4.12
N GLU A 32 2.08 7.30 2.89
CA GLU A 32 3.13 8.28 2.57
C GLU A 32 2.56 9.69 2.33
N GLY A 33 1.25 9.81 2.12
CA GLY A 33 0.59 11.07 1.78
C GLY A 33 0.75 11.46 0.31
N PRO A 34 0.58 12.77 -0.03
CA PRO A 34 0.67 13.23 -1.41
C PRO A 34 2.02 12.91 -2.06
N SER A 35 2.02 12.29 -3.24
CA SER A 35 3.24 11.80 -3.90
C SER A 35 3.22 11.96 -5.41
N THR A 36 4.39 11.85 -6.04
CA THR A 36 4.54 11.93 -7.51
C THR A 36 4.49 10.53 -8.13
N ALA A 37 4.15 10.42 -9.42
CA ALA A 37 4.15 9.14 -10.14
C ALA A 37 5.51 8.42 -10.03
N LYS A 38 6.60 9.16 -10.24
CA LYS A 38 7.98 8.70 -10.02
C LYS A 38 8.23 8.04 -8.68
N LYS A 39 7.77 8.64 -7.58
CA LYS A 39 7.97 8.10 -6.22
C LYS A 39 7.12 6.86 -5.96
N MET A 40 5.96 6.75 -6.61
CA MET A 40 5.05 5.62 -6.46
C MET A 40 5.47 4.38 -7.26
N GLN A 41 6.18 4.55 -8.38
CA GLN A 41 6.43 3.49 -9.37
C GLN A 41 6.94 2.18 -8.76
N GLU A 42 8.07 2.22 -8.08
CA GLU A 42 8.69 1.02 -7.50
C GLU A 42 7.85 0.43 -6.35
N PRO A 43 7.40 1.21 -5.34
CA PRO A 43 6.59 0.69 -4.24
C PRO A 43 5.31 -0.03 -4.65
N VAL A 44 4.67 0.39 -5.76
CA VAL A 44 3.42 -0.23 -6.22
C VAL A 44 3.64 -1.32 -7.26
N GLY A 45 4.88 -1.49 -7.75
CA GLY A 45 5.27 -2.49 -8.73
C GLY A 45 4.87 -2.14 -10.17
N ALA A 46 4.89 -0.85 -10.53
CA ALA A 46 4.66 -0.42 -11.91
C ALA A 46 5.94 -0.48 -12.75
N GLU A 47 5.78 -0.86 -14.02
CA GLU A 47 6.88 -0.94 -14.99
C GLU A 47 7.31 0.43 -15.49
N SER A 48 6.39 1.41 -15.48
CA SER A 48 6.65 2.79 -15.91
C SER A 48 5.75 3.81 -15.20
N GLU A 49 6.16 5.07 -15.18
CA GLU A 49 5.31 6.17 -14.71
C GLU A 49 4.03 6.31 -15.55
N GLU A 50 4.11 6.12 -16.88
CA GLU A 50 2.95 6.18 -17.77
C GLU A 50 1.87 5.16 -17.43
N GLN A 51 2.27 3.96 -16.98
CA GLN A 51 1.33 2.94 -16.53
C GLN A 51 0.53 3.42 -15.31
N LEU A 52 1.18 4.09 -14.36
CA LEU A 52 0.51 4.70 -13.22
C LEU A 52 -0.42 5.82 -13.63
N LEU A 53 0.07 6.74 -14.46
CA LEU A 53 -0.71 7.89 -14.92
C LEU A 53 -1.98 7.45 -15.63
N ARG A 54 -1.86 6.49 -16.56
CA ARG A 54 -3.01 5.91 -17.26
C ARG A 54 -4.04 5.37 -16.28
N ARG A 55 -3.59 4.68 -15.23
CA ARG A 55 -4.45 4.04 -14.24
C ARG A 55 -5.12 5.03 -13.30
N ILE A 56 -4.38 6.07 -12.91
CA ILE A 56 -4.96 7.20 -12.19
C ILE A 56 -6.04 7.83 -13.06
N ASP A 57 -5.80 8.04 -14.34
CA ASP A 57 -6.78 8.73 -15.18
C ASP A 57 -8.01 7.87 -15.51
N THR A 58 -7.85 6.56 -15.69
CA THR A 58 -8.96 5.68 -16.13
C THR A 58 -9.68 4.93 -15.00
N GLN A 59 -9.02 4.64 -13.87
CA GLN A 59 -9.58 3.79 -12.83
C GLN A 59 -9.73 4.49 -11.48
N LEU A 60 -8.71 5.24 -11.05
CA LEU A 60 -8.66 5.78 -9.68
C LEU A 60 -9.07 7.24 -9.57
N GLY A 61 -8.95 8.00 -10.65
CA GLY A 61 -9.18 9.43 -10.72
C GLY A 61 -10.61 9.77 -11.08
N ARG A 62 -10.82 11.01 -11.52
CA ARG A 62 -12.16 11.58 -11.74
C ARG A 62 -13.00 10.80 -12.78
N SER A 63 -12.37 10.19 -13.78
CA SER A 63 -13.05 9.41 -14.81
C SER A 63 -13.35 7.97 -14.38
N GLY A 64 -12.84 7.53 -13.23
CA GLY A 64 -13.11 6.23 -12.61
C GLY A 64 -13.71 6.40 -11.21
N ALA A 65 -13.09 5.78 -10.21
CA ALA A 65 -13.59 5.73 -8.83
C ALA A 65 -13.59 7.06 -8.08
N ASN A 66 -12.89 8.07 -8.59
CA ASN A 66 -12.64 9.33 -7.90
C ASN A 66 -12.01 9.14 -6.49
N PHE A 67 -11.13 8.14 -6.34
CA PHE A 67 -10.36 7.86 -5.12
C PHE A 67 -9.05 8.66 -5.05
N VAL A 68 -8.52 9.08 -6.19
CA VAL A 68 -7.28 9.84 -6.30
C VAL A 68 -7.57 11.17 -6.99
N SER A 69 -7.01 12.25 -6.45
CA SER A 69 -7.03 13.57 -7.07
C SER A 69 -5.62 14.01 -7.43
N ARG A 70 -5.54 14.86 -8.45
CA ARG A 70 -4.30 15.43 -8.97
C ARG A 70 -4.22 16.90 -8.56
N THR A 71 -3.07 17.33 -8.05
CA THR A 71 -2.79 18.72 -7.69
C THR A 71 -1.46 19.16 -8.28
N THR A 72 -1.41 20.39 -8.78
CA THR A 72 -0.19 21.04 -9.24
C THR A 72 0.15 22.17 -8.28
N ASN A 73 1.30 22.07 -7.60
CA ASN A 73 1.70 23.09 -6.61
C ASN A 73 2.43 24.29 -7.26
N GLY A 74 2.23 24.52 -8.56
CA GLY A 74 2.94 25.55 -9.32
C GLY A 74 4.45 25.33 -9.44
N GLN A 75 4.97 24.20 -8.97
CA GLN A 75 6.37 23.83 -9.10
C GLN A 75 6.64 23.28 -10.50
N MET A 76 7.66 23.83 -11.15
CA MET A 76 8.13 23.41 -12.47
C MET A 76 9.55 22.84 -12.36
N THR A 77 9.87 21.88 -13.21
CA THR A 77 11.25 21.43 -13.42
C THR A 77 12.06 22.53 -14.11
N LEU A 78 13.39 22.39 -14.11
CA LEU A 78 14.28 23.31 -14.85
C LEU A 78 13.99 23.32 -16.36
N GLU A 79 13.33 22.27 -16.86
CA GLU A 79 12.93 22.08 -18.26
C GLU A 79 11.52 22.62 -18.55
N GLY A 80 10.80 23.10 -17.51
CA GLY A 80 9.47 23.72 -17.63
C GLY A 80 8.30 22.78 -17.37
N ASP A 81 8.54 21.51 -17.02
CA ASP A 81 7.48 20.55 -16.76
C ASP A 81 6.85 20.78 -15.39
N VAL A 82 5.52 20.71 -15.30
CA VAL A 82 4.80 20.87 -14.04
C VAL A 82 4.90 19.60 -13.21
N ILE A 83 5.29 19.72 -11.94
CA ILE A 83 5.35 18.59 -11.02
C ILE A 83 3.95 18.32 -10.45
N GLU A 84 3.37 17.21 -10.90
CA GLU A 84 2.07 16.74 -10.45
C GLU A 84 2.19 15.89 -9.19
N HIS A 85 1.33 16.19 -8.21
CA HIS A 85 1.17 15.40 -7.00
C HIS A 85 -0.20 14.73 -7.00
N TYR A 86 -0.22 13.51 -6.49
CA TYR A 86 -1.39 12.65 -6.38
C TYR A 86 -1.70 12.42 -4.92
N LEU A 87 -2.97 12.51 -4.55
CA LEU A 87 -3.42 12.32 -3.18
C LEU A 87 -4.77 11.62 -3.14
N LEU A 88 -5.06 10.95 -2.04
CA LEU A 88 -6.39 10.38 -1.81
C LEU A 88 -7.42 11.50 -1.63
N THR A 89 -8.55 11.34 -2.31
CA THR A 89 -9.79 12.04 -1.97
C THR A 89 -10.37 11.46 -0.67
N ASP A 90 -11.39 12.11 -0.10
CA ASP A 90 -12.04 11.60 1.11
C ASP A 90 -12.71 10.24 0.87
N SER A 91 -13.31 10.04 -0.31
CA SER A 91 -13.85 8.73 -0.73
C SER A 91 -12.75 7.69 -0.89
N GLY A 92 -11.59 8.07 -1.43
CA GLY A 92 -10.42 7.18 -1.51
C GLY A 92 -9.92 6.74 -0.14
N ARG A 93 -9.84 7.65 0.83
CA ARG A 93 -9.48 7.32 2.22
C ARG A 93 -10.49 6.35 2.84
N GLU A 94 -11.79 6.65 2.71
CA GLU A 94 -12.86 5.81 3.24
C GLU A 94 -12.82 4.40 2.63
N PHE A 95 -12.62 4.30 1.32
CA PHE A 95 -12.45 3.02 0.64
C PHE A 95 -11.31 2.21 1.24
N VAL A 96 -10.13 2.82 1.43
CA VAL A 96 -8.97 2.12 2.01
C VAL A 96 -9.26 1.68 3.45
N TYR A 97 -9.89 2.52 4.28
CA TYR A 97 -10.23 2.15 5.66
C TYR A 97 -11.20 0.97 5.73
N ASN A 98 -12.21 0.94 4.85
CA ASN A 98 -13.22 -0.11 4.80
C ASN A 98 -12.68 -1.45 4.28
N HIS A 99 -11.59 -1.41 3.48
CA HIS A 99 -11.02 -2.59 2.82
C HIS A 99 -9.60 -2.95 3.28
N LYS A 100 -9.07 -2.28 4.31
CA LYS A 100 -7.66 -2.38 4.75
C LYS A 100 -7.11 -3.80 4.93
N SER A 101 -7.95 -4.77 5.31
CA SER A 101 -7.54 -6.17 5.51
C SER A 101 -7.46 -7.00 4.23
N LYS A 102 -7.95 -6.46 3.12
CA LYS A 102 -8.04 -7.13 1.81
C LYS A 102 -7.17 -6.50 0.73
N LEU A 103 -6.67 -5.29 0.98
CA LEU A 103 -5.87 -4.55 0.01
C LEU A 103 -4.44 -5.09 -0.07
N SER A 104 -3.94 -5.23 -1.29
CA SER A 104 -2.52 -5.49 -1.52
C SER A 104 -1.65 -4.35 -1.00
N LEU A 105 -0.62 -4.70 -0.24
CA LEU A 105 0.32 -3.74 0.33
C LEU A 105 1.41 -3.35 -0.70
N PRO A 106 1.89 -2.09 -0.66
CA PRO A 106 3.11 -1.69 -1.35
C PRO A 106 4.30 -2.58 -0.94
N VAL A 107 5.26 -2.77 -1.85
CA VAL A 107 6.44 -3.62 -1.66
C VAL A 107 7.19 -3.25 -0.37
N THR A 108 7.36 -1.96 -0.09
CA THR A 108 8.03 -1.48 1.11
C THR A 108 7.35 -1.92 2.41
N LEU A 109 6.00 -1.93 2.44
CA LEU A 109 5.22 -2.37 3.60
C LEU A 109 5.12 -3.89 3.68
N ASP A 110 5.10 -4.59 2.55
CA ASP A 110 5.13 -6.06 2.50
C ASP A 110 6.47 -6.59 3.05
N GLU A 111 7.59 -5.99 2.64
CA GLU A 111 8.91 -6.29 3.18
C GLU A 111 9.01 -6.02 4.69
N LEU A 112 8.45 -4.89 5.15
CA LEU A 112 8.41 -4.57 6.57
C LEU A 112 7.56 -5.57 7.36
N SER A 113 6.40 -5.95 6.84
CA SER A 113 5.50 -6.95 7.45
C SER A 113 6.18 -8.32 7.56
N LYS A 114 6.91 -8.73 6.52
CA LYS A 114 7.71 -9.96 6.54
C LYS A 114 8.80 -9.91 7.60
N LYS A 115 9.57 -8.83 7.66
CA LYS A 115 10.63 -8.64 8.68
C LYS A 115 10.07 -8.66 10.11
N VAL A 116 8.91 -8.03 10.35
CA VAL A 116 8.24 -8.06 11.66
C VAL A 116 7.76 -9.47 12.00
N SER A 117 7.24 -10.21 11.01
CA SER A 117 6.79 -11.60 11.20
C SER A 117 7.97 -12.53 11.52
N GLU A 118 9.08 -12.40 10.79
CA GLU A 118 10.33 -13.12 11.05
C GLU A 118 10.89 -12.81 12.44
N ALA A 119 10.94 -11.52 12.81
CA ALA A 119 11.40 -11.10 14.13
C ALA A 119 10.54 -11.69 15.26
N ARG A 120 9.21 -11.80 15.06
CA ARG A 120 8.31 -12.43 16.03
C ARG A 120 8.63 -13.91 16.21
N VAL A 121 8.83 -14.65 15.12
CA VAL A 121 9.21 -16.08 15.20
C VAL A 121 10.54 -16.24 15.93
N SER A 122 11.54 -15.41 15.63
CA SER A 122 12.82 -15.44 16.33
C SER A 122 12.70 -15.12 17.83
N LEU A 123 11.80 -14.20 18.21
CA LEU A 123 11.53 -13.91 19.63
C LEU A 123 10.92 -15.13 20.35
N ASP A 124 9.94 -15.79 19.73
CA ASP A 124 9.30 -16.98 20.30
C ASP A 124 10.32 -18.14 20.49
N GLU A 125 11.26 -18.30 19.55
CA GLU A 125 12.37 -19.26 19.67
C GLU A 125 13.32 -18.91 20.83
N ILE A 126 13.66 -17.63 20.99
CA ILE A 126 14.52 -17.15 22.10
C ILE A 126 13.85 -17.43 23.44
N PHE A 127 12.56 -17.16 23.58
CA PHE A 127 11.82 -17.46 24.82
C PHE A 127 11.83 -18.96 25.14
N THR A 128 11.61 -19.80 24.13
CA THR A 128 11.66 -21.27 24.28
C THR A 128 13.05 -21.74 24.75
N GLN A 129 14.12 -21.15 24.20
CA GLN A 129 15.49 -21.47 24.62
C GLN A 129 15.79 -21.00 26.05
N LEU A 130 15.26 -19.83 26.44
CA LEU A 130 15.36 -19.29 27.79
C LEU A 130 14.67 -20.19 28.81
N GLU A 131 13.43 -20.60 28.55
CA GLU A 131 12.70 -21.55 29.41
C GLU A 131 13.46 -22.87 29.56
N SER A 132 14.01 -23.40 28.45
CA SER A 132 14.82 -24.61 28.50
C SER A 132 16.12 -24.45 29.31
N LEU A 133 16.73 -23.26 29.29
CA LEU A 133 17.93 -22.96 30.07
C LEU A 133 17.60 -22.81 31.55
N GLU A 134 16.52 -22.10 31.88
CA GLU A 134 16.02 -21.98 33.26
C GLU A 134 15.74 -23.36 33.85
N ASP A 135 15.02 -24.22 33.13
CA ASP A 135 14.74 -25.60 33.54
C ASP A 135 16.01 -26.41 33.83
N ARG A 136 17.07 -26.21 33.04
CA ARG A 136 18.35 -26.89 33.21
C ARG A 136 19.11 -26.36 34.42
N ILE A 137 19.10 -25.05 34.64
CA ILE A 137 19.72 -24.40 35.80
C ILE A 137 19.02 -24.86 37.08
N THR A 138 17.68 -24.81 37.13
CA THR A 138 16.91 -25.26 38.29
C THR A 138 17.17 -26.74 38.62
N LYS A 139 17.27 -27.60 37.59
CA LYS A 139 17.63 -29.02 37.81
C LYS A 139 19.04 -29.19 38.38
N LEU A 140 20.00 -28.38 37.96
CA LEU A 140 21.38 -28.41 38.48
C LEU A 140 21.49 -27.87 39.90
N GLU A 141 20.71 -26.85 40.26
CA GLU A 141 20.69 -26.27 41.62
C GLU A 141 19.95 -27.14 42.64
N SER A 142 19.12 -28.08 42.18
CA SER A 142 18.38 -29.03 43.01
C SER A 142 19.12 -30.35 43.31
N GLN A 143 20.37 -30.49 42.84
CA GLN A 143 21.29 -31.61 43.13
C GLN A 143 22.29 -31.23 44.23
#